data_AF-A0A6J4HYN3-F1
#
_entry.id   AF-A0A6J4HYN3-F1
#
_cell.length_a   1.000
_cell.length_b   1.000
_cell.length_c   1.000
_cell.angle_alpha   90.00
_cell.angle_beta   90.00
_cell.angle_gamma   90.00
#
_symmetry.space_group_name_H-M   'P 1'
#
loop_
_entity.id
_entity.type
_entity.pdbx_description
1 polymer ?
#
loop_
_entity_poly.entity_id
_entity_poly.type
_entity_poly.pdbx_seq_one_letter_code
_entity_poly.pdbx_strand_id
1 'polypeptide(L)'
;MAEGLEEARRKLDDEYGQVRRHLDKVHAALDRVDAAGPEDDLFTLLQDLEDVVKEVRNGGIVGSGAKGHRRALENYRERKDE
;
A
#
# COMPACT_ATOMS: atom_id res chain seq x y z
N MET A 1 17.40 24.44 6.61
CA MET A 1 16.89 23.31 7.42
C MET A 1 15.39 23.08 7.17
N ALA A 2 14.51 24.06 7.38
CA ALA A 2 13.05 23.89 7.20
C ALA A 2 12.63 23.38 5.80
N GLU A 3 13.19 23.93 4.72
CA GLU A 3 12.85 23.50 3.35
C GLU A 3 13.21 22.04 3.07
N GLY A 4 14.31 21.53 3.65
CA GLY A 4 14.76 20.14 3.46
C GLY A 4 13.93 19.13 4.24
N LEU A 5 13.43 19.49 5.42
CA LEU A 5 12.54 18.64 6.22
C LEU A 5 11.15 18.53 5.57
N GLU A 6 10.60 19.65 5.07
CA GLU A 6 9.32 19.64 4.37
C GLU A 6 9.36 18.80 3.09
N GLU A 7 10.44 18.90 2.30
CA GLU A 7 10.60 18.09 1.09
C GLU A 7 10.66 16.59 1.43
N ALA A 8 11.44 16.22 2.46
CA ALA A 8 11.50 14.83 2.93
C ALA A 8 10.15 14.33 3.45
N ARG A 9 9.36 15.20 4.09
CA ARG A 9 8.01 14.88 4.55
C ARG A 9 7.08 14.60 3.37
N ARG A 10 7.05 15.47 2.35
CA ARG A 10 6.22 15.28 1.16
C ARG A 10 6.53 13.96 0.46
N LYS A 11 7.82 13.67 0.27
CA LYS A 11 8.25 12.40 -0.34
C LYS A 11 7.84 11.18 0.48
N LEU A 12 7.93 11.24 1.80
CA LEU A 12 7.42 10.18 2.68
C LEU A 12 5.92 9.97 2.51
N ASP A 13 5.15 11.05 2.51
CA ASP A 13 3.69 10.99 2.36
C ASP A 13 3.28 10.44 0.97
N ASP A 14 4.02 10.78 -0.10
CA ASP A 14 3.78 10.27 -1.45
C ASP A 14 4.00 8.75 -1.55
N GLU A 15 5.15 8.27 -1.05
CA GLU A 15 5.50 6.84 -1.03
C GLU A 15 4.53 6.05 -0.15
N TYR A 16 4.14 6.62 1.00
CA TYR A 16 3.12 6.04 1.87
C TYR A 16 1.75 5.94 1.17
N GLY A 17 1.34 7.02 0.50
CA GLY A 17 0.11 7.07 -0.27
C GLY A 17 0.07 6.03 -1.38
N GLN A 18 1.20 5.77 -2.05
CA GLN A 18 1.28 4.70 -3.05
C GLN A 18 1.02 3.32 -2.44
N VAL A 19 1.66 2.99 -1.32
CA VAL A 19 1.43 1.73 -0.60
C VAL A 19 -0.03 1.60 -0.19
N ARG A 20 -0.62 2.66 0.36
CA ARG A 20 -2.04 2.68 0.79
C ARG A 20 -3.00 2.40 -0.38
N ARG A 21 -2.84 3.07 -1.53
CA ARG A 21 -3.70 2.84 -2.71
C ARG A 21 -3.68 1.39 -3.18
N HIS A 22 -2.55 0.70 -3.07
CA HIS A 22 -2.47 -0.72 -3.41
C HIS A 22 -3.17 -1.61 -2.37
N LEU A 23 -3.05 -1.29 -1.08
CA LEU A 23 -3.76 -2.02 -0.02
C LEU A 23 -5.28 -1.79 -0.08
N ASP A 24 -5.72 -0.60 -0.46
CA ASP A 24 -7.16 -0.30 -0.59
C ASP A 24 -7.83 -1.22 -1.63
N LYS A 25 -7.12 -1.61 -2.70
CA LYS A 25 -7.61 -2.63 -3.65
C LYS A 25 -7.82 -3.99 -2.98
N VAL A 26 -6.88 -4.42 -2.14
CA VAL A 26 -6.97 -5.70 -1.41
C VAL A 26 -8.13 -5.66 -0.42
N HIS A 27 -8.27 -4.55 0.32
CA HIS A 27 -9.39 -4.36 1.23
C HIS A 27 -10.73 -4.44 0.51
N ALA A 28 -10.89 -3.74 -0.62
CA ALA A 28 -12.12 -3.78 -1.38
C ALA A 28 -12.49 -5.18 -1.92
N ALA A 29 -11.49 -6.01 -2.25
CA ALA A 29 -11.73 -7.40 -2.66
C ALA A 29 -12.09 -8.28 -1.46
N LEU A 30 -11.41 -8.09 -0.33
CA LEU A 30 -11.69 -8.81 0.91
C LEU A 30 -13.10 -8.49 1.44
N ASP A 31 -13.51 -7.22 1.41
CA ASP A 31 -14.84 -6.78 1.84
C ASP A 31 -15.96 -7.49 1.05
N ARG A 32 -15.73 -7.85 -0.23
CA ARG A 32 -16.70 -8.62 -1.02
C ARG A 32 -16.81 -10.06 -0.56
N VAL A 33 -15.69 -10.68 -0.20
CA VAL A 33 -15.67 -12.03 0.38
C VAL A 33 -16.37 -12.02 1.74
N ASP A 34 -16.07 -11.03 2.59
CA ASP A 34 -16.65 -10.92 3.93
C ASP A 34 -18.16 -10.62 3.90
N ALA A 35 -18.63 -9.91 2.88
CA ALA A 35 -20.06 -9.62 2.68
C ALA A 35 -20.86 -10.78 2.08
N ALA A 36 -20.19 -11.85 1.62
CA ALA A 36 -20.84 -12.96 0.92
C ALA A 36 -21.74 -13.78 1.86
N GLY A 37 -22.94 -14.07 1.37
CA GLY A 37 -23.91 -14.94 2.00
C GLY A 37 -23.78 -16.40 1.51
N PRO A 38 -24.59 -17.31 2.07
CA PRO A 38 -24.55 -18.74 1.73
C PRO A 38 -25.01 -19.07 0.29
N GLU A 39 -25.65 -18.12 -0.40
CA GLU A 39 -26.12 -18.27 -1.78
C GLU A 39 -25.14 -17.69 -2.82
N ASP A 40 -24.10 -16.99 -2.37
CA ASP A 40 -23.10 -16.38 -3.24
C ASP A 40 -22.01 -17.38 -3.65
N ASP A 41 -21.40 -17.16 -4.82
CA ASP A 41 -20.29 -17.97 -5.32
C ASP A 41 -18.97 -17.59 -4.62
N LEU A 42 -18.77 -18.16 -3.44
CA LEU A 42 -17.55 -17.96 -2.65
C LEU A 42 -16.27 -18.37 -3.39
N PHE A 43 -16.33 -19.34 -4.30
CA PHE A 43 -15.13 -19.79 -5.02
C PHE A 43 -14.61 -18.67 -5.93
N THR A 44 -15.49 -18.08 -6.74
CA THR A 44 -15.11 -16.96 -7.61
C THR A 44 -14.66 -15.74 -6.81
N LEU A 45 -15.34 -15.40 -5.71
CA LEU A 45 -14.94 -14.27 -4.86
C LEU A 45 -13.55 -14.44 -4.25
N LEU A 46 -13.23 -15.66 -3.78
CA LEU A 46 -11.90 -15.97 -3.26
C LEU A 46 -10.83 -15.97 -4.35
N GLN A 47 -11.15 -16.45 -5.55
CA GLN A 47 -10.26 -16.41 -6.70
C GLN A 47 -9.93 -14.97 -7.12
N ASP A 48 -10.94 -14.09 -7.17
CA ASP A 48 -10.75 -12.66 -7.44
C ASP A 48 -9.86 -11.99 -6.39
N LEU A 49 -10.07 -12.30 -5.10
CA LEU A 49 -9.20 -11.81 -4.02
C LEU A 49 -7.74 -12.26 -4.20
N GLU A 50 -7.52 -13.55 -4.52
CA GLU A 50 -6.19 -14.08 -4.79
C GLU A 50 -5.50 -13.32 -5.93
N ASP A 51 -6.21 -13.08 -7.03
CA ASP A 51 -5.67 -12.38 -8.19
C ASP A 51 -5.33 -10.92 -7.88
N VAL A 52 -6.17 -10.21 -7.12
CA VAL A 52 -5.89 -8.83 -6.68
C VAL A 52 -4.65 -8.78 -5.79
N VAL A 53 -4.53 -9.69 -4.82
CA VAL A 53 -3.35 -9.76 -3.94
C VAL A 53 -2.09 -10.01 -4.76
N LYS A 54 -2.16 -10.90 -5.76
CA LYS A 54 -1.05 -11.22 -6.65
C LYS A 54 -0.68 -10.05 -7.55
N GLU A 55 -1.65 -9.33 -8.12
CA GLU A 55 -1.43 -8.10 -8.89
C GLU A 55 -0.71 -7.06 -8.03
N VAL A 56 -1.22 -6.79 -6.82
CA VAL A 56 -0.64 -5.81 -5.90
C VAL A 56 0.80 -6.19 -5.51
N ARG A 57 1.04 -7.46 -5.22
CA ARG A 57 2.39 -7.99 -4.94
C ARG A 57 3.33 -7.78 -6.13
N ASN A 58 2.90 -8.18 -7.32
CA ASN A 58 3.71 -8.14 -8.54
C ASN A 58 3.89 -6.71 -9.07
N GLY A 59 2.91 -5.84 -8.87
CA GLY A 59 2.91 -4.41 -9.21
C GLY A 59 3.87 -3.57 -8.37
N GLY A 60 4.67 -4.22 -7.52
CA GLY A 60 5.83 -3.59 -6.89
C GLY A 60 5.55 -3.03 -5.50
N ILE A 61 4.43 -3.36 -4.85
CA ILE A 61 4.18 -2.87 -3.48
C ILE A 61 5.30 -3.27 -2.51
N VAL A 62 5.86 -4.48 -2.62
CA VAL A 62 6.98 -4.95 -1.79
C VAL A 62 8.33 -4.51 -2.38
N GLY A 63 8.36 -4.29 -3.70
CA GLY A 63 9.54 -3.89 -4.45
C GLY A 63 9.80 -2.39 -4.34
N SER A 64 9.19 -1.61 -5.23
CA SER A 64 9.35 -0.16 -5.29
C SER A 64 8.62 0.56 -4.17
N GLY A 65 7.38 0.19 -3.83
CA GLY A 65 6.57 0.90 -2.86
C GLY A 65 7.14 0.86 -1.43
N ALA A 66 7.17 -0.32 -0.82
CA ALA A 66 7.59 -0.49 0.58
C ALA A 66 9.07 -0.14 0.79
N LYS A 67 9.96 -0.45 -0.19
CA LYS A 67 11.37 -0.04 -0.11
C LYS A 67 11.53 1.47 -0.32
N GLY A 68 10.78 2.07 -1.23
CA GLY A 68 10.73 3.52 -1.46
C GLY A 68 10.30 4.25 -0.19
N HIS A 69 9.17 3.83 0.39
CA HIS A 69 8.68 4.31 1.68
C HIS A 69 9.73 4.14 2.79
N ARG A 70 10.37 2.98 2.92
CA ARG A 70 11.41 2.76 3.93
C ARG A 70 12.54 3.78 3.81
N ARG A 71 13.05 3.99 2.60
CA ARG A 71 14.12 4.97 2.33
C ARG A 71 13.66 6.40 2.61
N ALA A 72 12.44 6.75 2.23
CA ALA A 72 11.87 8.07 2.51
C ALA A 72 11.70 8.31 4.02
N LEU A 73 11.31 7.26 4.77
CA LEU A 73 11.17 7.33 6.22
C LEU A 73 12.51 7.51 6.93
N GLU A 74 13.54 6.77 6.51
CA GLU A 74 14.91 6.93 7.02
C GLU A 74 15.41 8.38 6.80
N ASN A 75 15.27 8.89 5.57
CA ASN A 75 15.68 10.24 5.19
C ASN A 75 14.94 11.35 5.97
N TYR A 76 13.63 11.20 6.19
CA TYR A 76 12.84 12.15 6.98
C TYR A 76 13.27 12.15 8.45
N ARG A 77 13.58 10.99 9.03
CA ARG A 77 14.05 10.87 10.42
C ARG A 77 15.39 11.56 10.62
N GLU A 78 16.36 11.30 9.73
CA GLU A 78 17.67 11.96 9.74
C GLU A 78 17.52 13.49 9.80
N ARG A 79 16.68 14.06 8.93
CA ARG A 79 16.44 15.53 8.87
C ARG A 79 15.65 16.09 10.03
N LYS A 80 14.84 15.27 10.70
CA LYS A 80 14.02 15.70 11.84
C LYS A 80 14.87 15.81 13.11
N ASP A 81 15.90 14.98 13.21
CA ASP A 81 16.78 14.87 14.38
C ASP A 81 18.08 15.71 14.24
N GLU A 82 18.28 16.38 13.10
CA GLU A 82 19.30 17.42 12.80
C GLU A 82 18.88 18.84 13.23
#